data_AF-S7T9K4-F1
#
_entry.id   AF-S7T9K4-F1
#
_cell.length_a   1.000
_cell.length_b   1.000
_cell.length_c   1.000
_cell.angle_alpha   90.00
_cell.angle_beta   90.00
_cell.angle_gamma   90.00
#
_symmetry.space_group_name_H-M   'P 1'
#
loop_
_entity.id
_entity.type
_entity.pdbx_description
1 polymer ?
#
loop_
_entity_poly.entity_id
_entity_poly.type
_entity_poly.pdbx_seq_one_letter_code
_entity_poly.pdbx_strand_id
1 'polypeptide(L)'
;MVSANLHIKAVHAGEGTARRRFIIAYNPEQARHDLHTRERYLERIQAELAAFEELPERYREKARQRLLSHRFMGRYLKELKSEKLRIDKAMVREDRKLDGKYLLSTSDESLSAEDVAFGYKQLLEVERAFRTLKSTLGLKLKPHESIQKIELHP
;
A
#
# COMPACT_ATOMS: atom_id res chain seq x y z
N MET A 1 -25.04 3.31 11.83
CA MET A 1 -23.99 3.76 10.89
C MET A 1 -22.64 3.42 11.51
N VAL A 2 -21.80 2.64 10.84
CA VAL A 2 -20.44 2.36 11.32
C VAL A 2 -19.66 3.67 11.19
N SER A 3 -19.28 4.28 12.32
CA SER A 3 -18.47 5.49 12.33
C SER A 3 -17.09 5.15 11.76
N ALA A 4 -16.82 5.57 10.53
CA ALA A 4 -15.46 5.56 10.01
C ALA A 4 -14.66 6.57 10.83
N ASN A 5 -13.82 6.08 11.74
CA ASN A 5 -12.93 6.91 12.54
C ASN A 5 -11.82 7.49 11.65
N LEU A 6 -12.19 8.37 10.72
CA LEU A 6 -11.32 9.01 9.75
C LEU A 6 -11.08 10.45 10.18
N HIS A 7 -9.82 10.88 10.23
CA HIS A 7 -9.50 12.30 10.38
C HIS A 7 -9.30 12.90 9.00
N ILE A 8 -10.10 13.92 8.66
CA ILE A 8 -10.21 14.44 7.30
C ILE A 8 -9.87 15.93 7.27
N LYS A 9 -9.10 16.34 6.27
CA LYS A 9 -8.79 17.75 5.99
C LYS A 9 -8.84 18.01 4.49
N ALA A 10 -9.74 18.91 4.06
CA ALA A 10 -9.78 19.40 2.69
C ALA A 10 -8.82 20.59 2.51
N VAL A 11 -8.14 20.62 1.37
CA VAL A 11 -7.19 21.67 0.97
C VAL A 11 -7.39 21.97 -0.51
N HIS A 12 -7.37 23.25 -0.89
CA HIS A 12 -7.30 23.64 -2.30
C HIS A 12 -5.86 24.06 -2.60
N ALA A 13 -5.34 23.63 -3.75
CA ALA A 13 -4.03 24.05 -4.24
C ALA A 13 -4.12 24.50 -5.70
N GLY A 14 -3.35 25.52 -6.07
CA GLY A 14 -3.40 26.16 -7.38
C GLY A 14 -4.46 27.27 -7.46
N GLU A 15 -4.39 28.05 -8.54
CA GLU A 15 -5.25 29.20 -8.83
C GLU A 15 -5.94 29.03 -10.21
N GLY A 16 -7.08 29.70 -10.39
CA GLY A 16 -7.81 29.69 -11.66
C GLY A 16 -8.19 28.30 -12.14
N THR A 17 -7.92 28.00 -13.42
CA THR A 17 -8.21 26.70 -14.06
C THR A 17 -7.33 25.54 -13.55
N ALA A 18 -6.25 25.83 -12.84
CA ALA A 18 -5.37 24.83 -12.23
C ALA A 18 -5.74 24.53 -10.77
N ARG A 19 -6.80 25.16 -10.23
CA ARG A 19 -7.28 24.92 -8.87
C ARG A 19 -7.72 23.47 -8.73
N ARG A 20 -7.12 22.76 -7.78
CA ARG A 20 -7.45 21.36 -7.48
C ARG A 20 -7.77 21.18 -6.01
N ARG A 21 -8.82 20.42 -5.74
CA ARG A 21 -9.22 20.04 -4.38
C ARG A 21 -8.53 18.74 -3.99
N PHE A 22 -7.81 18.81 -2.87
CA PHE A 22 -7.15 17.71 -2.21
C PHE A 22 -7.85 17.41 -0.88
N ILE A 23 -7.96 16.13 -0.56
CA ILE A 23 -8.53 15.65 0.70
C ILE A 23 -7.47 14.76 1.34
N ILE A 24 -6.99 15.19 2.49
CA ILE A 24 -6.08 14.41 3.34
C ILE A 24 -6.96 13.63 4.30
N ALA A 25 -6.86 12.31 4.27
CA ALA A 25 -7.59 11.44 5.19
C ALA A 25 -6.59 10.57 5.98
N TYR A 26 -6.85 10.37 7.26
CA TYR A 26 -6.12 9.45 8.12
C TYR A 26 -7.05 8.36 8.65
N ASN A 27 -6.68 7.10 8.40
CA ASN A 27 -7.36 5.92 8.87
C ASN A 27 -6.50 5.17 9.91
N PRO A 28 -6.86 5.19 11.21
CA PRO A 28 -6.10 4.56 12.27
C PRO A 28 -6.08 3.03 12.13
N GLU A 29 -7.12 2.43 11.54
CA GLU A 29 -7.17 0.99 11.29
C GLU A 29 -6.16 0.59 10.22
N GLN A 30 -6.09 1.35 9.13
CA GLN A 30 -5.08 1.15 8.10
C GLN A 30 -3.68 1.40 8.66
N ALA A 31 -3.49 2.43 9.50
CA ALA A 31 -2.20 2.71 10.11
C ALA A 31 -1.67 1.53 10.95
N ARG A 32 -2.54 0.84 11.70
CA ARG A 32 -2.18 -0.39 12.43
C ARG A 32 -1.79 -1.52 11.48
N HIS A 33 -2.54 -1.69 10.39
CA HIS A 33 -2.24 -2.70 9.38
C HIS A 33 -0.89 -2.44 8.68
N ASP A 34 -0.61 -1.18 8.34
CA ASP A 34 0.65 -0.75 7.72
C ASP A 34 1.83 -0.98 8.67
N LEU A 35 1.66 -0.64 9.95
CA LEU A 35 2.63 -0.92 11.00
C LEU A 35 2.95 -2.42 11.06
N HIS A 36 1.93 -3.26 11.21
CA HIS A 36 2.12 -4.71 11.33
C HIS A 36 2.78 -5.30 10.07
N THR A 37 2.37 -4.84 8.89
CA THR A 37 2.97 -5.25 7.61
C THR A 37 4.45 -4.87 7.55
N ARG A 38 4.79 -3.64 7.95
CA ARG A 38 6.18 -3.18 8.00
C ARG A 38 7.01 -3.97 9.00
N GLU A 39 6.50 -4.22 10.21
CA GLU A 39 7.20 -5.03 11.23
C GLU A 39 7.55 -6.41 10.69
N ARG A 40 6.59 -7.11 10.06
CA ARG A 40 6.84 -8.40 9.40
C ARG A 40 7.92 -8.33 8.32
N TYR A 41 7.95 -7.26 7.52
CA TYR A 41 9.02 -7.07 6.54
C TYR A 41 10.37 -6.83 7.21
N LEU A 42 10.43 -6.04 8.28
CA LEU A 42 11.66 -5.77 9.01
C LEU A 42 12.20 -7.02 9.69
N GLU A 43 11.35 -7.83 10.32
CA GLU A 43 11.72 -9.14 10.89
C GLU A 43 12.30 -10.05 9.82
N ARG A 44 11.63 -10.15 8.66
CA ARG A 44 12.13 -10.96 7.55
C ARG A 44 13.45 -10.43 7.00
N ILE A 45 13.62 -9.11 6.91
CA ILE A 45 14.89 -8.50 6.49
C ILE A 45 15.99 -8.87 7.48
N GLN A 46 15.73 -8.80 8.79
CA GLN A 46 16.71 -9.16 9.80
C GLN A 46 17.15 -10.63 9.66
N ALA A 47 16.21 -11.54 9.46
CA ALA A 47 16.51 -12.95 9.23
C ALA A 47 17.34 -13.17 7.95
N GLU A 48 16.97 -12.51 6.84
CA GLU A 48 17.72 -12.62 5.58
C GLU A 48 19.12 -12.00 5.68
N LEU A 49 19.29 -10.91 6.44
CA LEU A 49 20.60 -10.30 6.69
C LEU A 49 21.49 -11.19 7.58
N ALA A 50 20.91 -11.88 8.57
CA ALA A 50 21.66 -12.83 9.39
C ALA A 50 22.15 -14.02 8.53
N ALA A 51 21.27 -14.59 7.72
CA ALA A 51 21.63 -15.65 6.77
C ALA A 51 22.67 -15.17 5.74
N PHE A 52 22.64 -13.89 5.37
CA PHE A 52 23.59 -13.30 4.42
C PHE A 52 25.04 -13.30 4.95
N GLU A 53 25.24 -13.09 6.25
CA GLU A 53 26.58 -13.08 6.86
C GLU A 53 27.24 -14.48 6.81
N GLU A 54 26.45 -15.55 6.87
CA GLU A 54 26.91 -16.94 6.81
C GLU A 54 27.14 -17.46 5.38
N LEU A 55 26.68 -16.75 4.35
CA LEU A 55 26.81 -17.20 2.96
C LEU A 55 28.27 -17.13 2.46
N PRO A 56 28.71 -18.14 1.67
CA PRO A 56 29.98 -18.07 0.95
C PRO A 56 30.03 -16.90 -0.03
N GLU A 57 31.19 -16.27 -0.18
CA GLU A 57 31.42 -15.06 -1.02
C GLU A 57 30.80 -15.17 -2.42
N ARG A 58 30.97 -16.34 -3.07
CA ARG A 58 30.44 -16.64 -4.42
C ARG A 58 28.93 -16.46 -4.59
N TYR A 59 28.14 -16.53 -3.52
CA TYR A 59 26.68 -16.39 -3.55
C TYR A 59 26.19 -15.05 -2.99
N ARG A 60 27.08 -14.25 -2.37
CA ARG A 60 26.71 -13.00 -1.71
C ARG A 60 26.19 -11.97 -2.70
N GLU A 61 26.81 -11.81 -3.85
CA GLU A 61 26.37 -10.81 -4.83
C GLU A 61 24.95 -11.11 -5.37
N LYS A 62 24.66 -12.36 -5.72
CA LYS A 62 23.33 -12.77 -6.17
C LYS A 62 22.27 -12.61 -5.07
N ALA A 63 22.60 -12.98 -3.83
CA ALA A 63 21.70 -12.81 -2.70
C ALA A 63 21.42 -11.33 -2.41
N ARG A 64 22.44 -10.47 -2.52
CA ARG A 64 22.35 -9.01 -2.37
C ARG A 64 21.42 -8.40 -3.40
N GLN A 65 21.64 -8.70 -4.69
CA GLN A 65 20.77 -8.22 -5.77
C GLN A 65 19.32 -8.67 -5.59
N ARG A 66 19.10 -9.94 -5.18
CA ARG A 66 17.74 -10.45 -4.88
C ARG A 66 17.07 -9.66 -3.76
N LEU A 67 17.79 -9.32 -2.70
CA LEU A 67 17.21 -8.64 -1.55
C LEU A 67 16.90 -7.16 -1.86
N LEU A 68 17.78 -6.49 -2.60
CA LEU A 68 17.60 -5.10 -3.04
C LEU A 68 16.47 -4.95 -4.08
N SER A 69 16.35 -5.91 -5.00
CA SER A 69 15.26 -5.92 -5.99
C SER A 69 13.93 -6.42 -5.43
N HIS A 70 13.90 -6.89 -4.18
CA HIS A 70 12.66 -7.39 -3.58
C HIS A 70 11.64 -6.26 -3.40
N ARG A 71 10.52 -6.34 -4.14
CA ARG A 71 9.47 -5.32 -4.26
C ARG A 71 9.10 -4.60 -2.97
N PHE A 72 8.98 -5.32 -1.85
CA PHE A 72 8.52 -4.75 -0.57
C PHE A 72 9.63 -4.53 0.46
N MET A 73 10.74 -5.26 0.34
CA MET A 73 11.80 -5.27 1.36
C MET A 73 12.99 -4.42 0.94
N GLY A 74 13.30 -4.39 -0.36
CA GLY A 74 14.41 -3.64 -0.94
C GLY A 74 14.38 -2.16 -0.56
N ARG A 75 13.18 -1.56 -0.48
CA ARG A 75 13.01 -0.16 -0.07
C ARG A 75 13.57 0.15 1.33
N TYR A 76 13.56 -0.82 2.24
CA TYR A 76 14.05 -0.64 3.61
C TYR A 76 15.54 -0.99 3.77
N LEU A 77 16.23 -1.27 2.67
CA LEU A 77 17.63 -1.64 2.67
C LEU A 77 18.47 -0.52 2.09
N LYS A 78 19.67 -0.39 2.63
CA LYS A 78 20.72 0.47 2.08
C LYS A 78 22.04 -0.27 2.07
N GLU A 79 22.84 0.09 1.08
CA GLU A 79 24.20 -0.41 0.91
C GLU A 79 25.18 0.57 1.56
N LEU A 80 26.11 0.02 2.33
CA LEU A 80 27.24 0.78 2.85
C LEU A 80 28.39 0.76 1.85
N LYS A 81 29.34 1.69 2.00
CA LYS A 81 30.59 1.72 1.23
C LYS A 81 31.41 0.42 1.32
N SER A 82 31.18 -0.37 2.36
CA SER A 82 31.81 -1.67 2.59
C SER A 82 31.03 -2.83 1.96
N GLU A 83 30.11 -2.57 1.02
CA GLU A 83 29.24 -3.56 0.36
C GLU A 83 28.30 -4.35 1.29
N LYS A 84 28.20 -3.93 2.54
CA LYS A 84 27.31 -4.54 3.53
C LYS A 84 25.91 -3.96 3.41
N LEU A 85 24.91 -4.83 3.43
CA LEU A 85 23.50 -4.44 3.50
C LEU A 85 23.09 -4.17 4.95
N ARG A 86 22.33 -3.08 5.14
CA ARG A 86 21.75 -2.72 6.44
C ARG A 86 20.34 -2.17 6.25
N ILE A 87 19.53 -2.24 7.31
CA ILE A 87 18.22 -1.59 7.34
C ILE A 87 18.40 -0.07 7.33
N ASP A 88 17.70 0.60 6.42
CA ASP A 88 17.61 2.03 6.40
C ASP A 88 16.57 2.55 7.41
N LYS A 89 17.06 2.90 8.60
CA LYS A 89 16.25 3.49 9.67
C LYS A 89 15.66 4.86 9.29
N ALA A 90 16.22 5.59 8.33
CA ALA A 90 15.62 6.83 7.85
C ALA A 90 14.37 6.52 7.03
N MET A 91 14.48 5.61 6.05
CA MET A 91 13.32 5.16 5.27
C MET A 91 12.20 4.59 6.15
N VAL A 92 12.54 3.76 7.14
CA VAL A 92 11.54 3.23 8.09
C VAL A 92 10.79 4.34 8.83
N ARG A 93 11.49 5.41 9.22
CA ARG A 93 10.87 6.56 9.89
C ARG A 93 9.98 7.37 8.95
N GLU A 94 10.40 7.58 7.71
CA GLU A 94 9.59 8.31 6.72
C GLU A 94 8.32 7.53 6.35
N ASP A 95 8.45 6.21 6.11
CA ASP A 95 7.31 5.33 5.81
C ASP A 95 6.31 5.33 6.97
N ARG A 96 6.78 5.30 8.23
CA ARG A 96 5.92 5.41 9.42
C ARG A 96 5.09 6.70 9.47
N LYS A 97 5.60 7.82 8.95
CA LYS A 97 4.83 9.07 8.92
C LYS A 97 3.63 9.00 7.98
N LEU A 98 3.62 8.06 7.04
CA LEU A 98 2.59 7.91 6.01
C LEU A 98 1.56 6.83 6.36
N ASP A 99 1.77 6.06 7.43
CA ASP A 99 0.86 4.99 7.85
C ASP A 99 -0.59 5.49 7.95
N GLY A 100 -1.48 4.81 7.23
CA GLY A 100 -2.91 5.11 7.18
C GLY A 100 -3.27 6.49 6.61
N LYS A 101 -2.34 7.24 6.01
CA LYS A 101 -2.63 8.53 5.37
C LYS A 101 -2.91 8.37 3.90
N TYR A 102 -3.91 9.10 3.42
CA TYR A 102 -4.29 9.16 2.02
C TYR A 102 -4.31 10.61 1.57
N LEU A 103 -3.85 10.84 0.34
CA LEU A 103 -4.06 12.09 -0.38
C LEU A 103 -4.99 11.79 -1.56
N LEU A 104 -6.23 12.24 -1.46
CA LEU A 104 -7.24 12.07 -2.49
C LEU A 104 -7.37 13.38 -3.26
N SER A 105 -7.57 13.30 -4.57
CA SER A 105 -7.88 14.47 -5.39
C SER A 105 -9.22 14.26 -6.05
N THR A 106 -10.09 15.27 -6.02
CA THR A 106 -11.36 15.27 -6.74
C THR A 106 -11.55 16.59 -7.46
N SER A 107 -12.11 16.56 -8.66
CA SER A 107 -12.60 17.74 -9.37
C SER A 107 -14.07 18.03 -9.06
N ASP A 108 -14.77 17.09 -8.44
CA ASP A 108 -16.17 17.24 -8.06
C ASP A 108 -16.27 17.98 -6.72
N GLU A 109 -16.77 19.21 -6.77
CA GLU A 109 -17.00 20.06 -5.60
C GLU A 109 -18.32 19.74 -4.89
N SER A 110 -19.24 19.00 -5.52
CA SER A 110 -20.53 18.66 -4.92
C SER A 110 -20.41 17.60 -3.82
N LEU A 111 -19.35 16.78 -3.86
CA LEU A 111 -19.10 15.75 -2.86
C LEU A 111 -18.48 16.34 -1.59
N SER A 112 -18.97 15.94 -0.42
CA SER A 112 -18.32 16.27 0.85
C SER A 112 -16.94 15.61 0.95
N ALA A 113 -16.04 16.16 1.76
CA ALA A 113 -14.71 15.57 1.92
C ALA A 113 -14.81 14.20 2.64
N GLU A 114 -15.80 14.10 3.53
CA GLU A 114 -16.23 12.94 4.27
C GLU A 114 -16.67 11.82 3.33
N ASP A 115 -17.56 12.11 2.37
CA ASP A 115 -18.08 11.11 1.43
C ASP A 115 -16.97 10.59 0.51
N VAL A 116 -16.09 11.47 0.04
CA VAL A 116 -14.95 11.05 -0.80
C VAL A 116 -14.00 10.14 -0.01
N ALA A 117 -13.64 10.53 1.22
CA ALA A 117 -12.75 9.72 2.05
C ALA A 117 -13.40 8.38 2.46
N PHE A 118 -14.69 8.39 2.78
CA PHE A 118 -15.44 7.20 3.14
C PHE A 118 -15.61 6.25 1.95
N GLY A 119 -15.99 6.79 0.78
CA GLY A 119 -16.05 6.04 -0.47
C GLY A 119 -14.71 5.38 -0.80
N TYR A 120 -13.60 6.11 -0.63
CA TYR A 120 -12.26 5.55 -0.83
C TYR A 120 -11.93 4.43 0.17
N LYS A 121 -12.28 4.60 1.47
CA LYS A 121 -12.10 3.53 2.47
C LYS A 121 -12.86 2.26 2.06
N GLN A 122 -14.13 2.38 1.68
CA GLN A 122 -14.94 1.24 1.27
C GLN A 122 -14.36 0.53 0.04
N LEU A 123 -13.87 1.29 -0.94
CA LEU A 123 -13.22 0.71 -2.11
C LEU A 123 -11.99 -0.13 -1.72
N LEU A 124 -11.15 0.36 -0.80
CA LEU A 124 -10.01 -0.39 -0.29
C LEU A 124 -10.41 -1.69 0.43
N GLU A 125 -11.49 -1.68 1.19
CA GLU A 125 -12.02 -2.87 1.87
C GLU A 125 -12.48 -3.91 0.86
N VAL A 126 -13.20 -3.48 -0.17
CA VAL A 126 -13.66 -4.33 -1.28
C VAL A 126 -12.45 -4.92 -2.01
N GLU A 127 -11.45 -4.13 -2.36
CA GLU A 127 -10.22 -4.61 -2.99
C GLU A 127 -9.47 -5.63 -2.12
N ARG A 128 -9.43 -5.41 -0.80
CA ARG A 128 -8.81 -6.35 0.16
C ARG A 128 -9.57 -7.67 0.19
N ALA A 129 -10.91 -7.64 0.22
CA ALA A 129 -11.73 -8.83 0.16
C ALA A 129 -11.46 -9.61 -1.15
N PHE A 130 -11.51 -8.94 -2.30
CA PHE A 130 -11.21 -9.56 -3.60
C PHE A 130 -9.79 -10.14 -3.68
N ARG A 131 -8.79 -9.46 -3.13
CA ARG A 131 -7.42 -9.97 -3.08
C ARG A 131 -7.33 -11.25 -2.26
N THR A 132 -8.01 -11.28 -1.12
CA THR A 132 -8.07 -12.44 -0.23
C THR A 132 -8.77 -13.62 -0.90
N LEU A 133 -9.90 -13.39 -1.58
CA LEU A 133 -10.59 -14.42 -2.37
C LEU A 133 -9.67 -15.03 -3.44
N LYS A 134 -8.90 -14.18 -4.15
CA LYS A 134 -7.97 -14.63 -5.19
C LYS A 134 -6.78 -15.39 -4.63
N SER A 135 -6.17 -14.92 -3.54
CA SER A 135 -4.93 -15.50 -2.99
C SER A 135 -5.19 -16.74 -2.13
N THR A 136 -6.22 -16.71 -1.29
CA THR A 136 -6.45 -17.70 -0.24
C THR A 136 -7.42 -18.79 -0.70
N LEU A 137 -8.46 -18.41 -1.45
CA LEU A 137 -9.49 -19.35 -1.93
C LEU A 137 -9.28 -19.78 -3.39
N GLY A 138 -8.27 -19.25 -4.08
CA GLY A 138 -7.97 -19.60 -5.48
C GLY A 138 -9.03 -19.17 -6.49
N LEU A 139 -10.00 -18.35 -6.08
CA LEU A 139 -11.10 -17.91 -6.92
C LEU A 139 -10.61 -16.83 -7.90
N LYS A 140 -10.27 -17.25 -9.12
CA LYS A 140 -9.99 -16.33 -10.22
C LYS A 140 -11.31 -15.81 -10.79
N LEU A 141 -11.74 -14.63 -10.35
CA LEU A 141 -12.75 -13.85 -11.07
C LEU A 141 -12.25 -13.57 -12.48
N LYS A 142 -12.86 -14.23 -13.47
CA LYS A 142 -12.71 -13.83 -14.87
C LYS A 142 -13.52 -12.56 -15.08
N PRO A 143 -12.99 -11.53 -15.77
CA PRO A 143 -13.85 -10.46 -16.25
C PRO A 143 -14.96 -11.09 -17.11
N HIS A 144 -16.20 -10.66 -16.88
CA HIS A 144 -17.35 -11.16 -17.61
C HIS A 144 -17.23 -10.66 -19.06
N GLU A 145 -16.86 -11.53 -19.99
CA GLU A 145 -17.21 -11.28 -21.39
C GLU A 145 -18.74 -11.35 -21.47
N SER A 146 -19.33 -10.35 -22.14
CA SER A 146 -20.75 -10.07 -22.34
C SER A 146 -21.73 -11.14 -21.85
N ILE A 147 -22.57 -10.78 -20.87
CA ILE A 147 -23.84 -11.44 -20.61
C ILE A 147 -24.62 -11.40 -21.94
N GLN A 148 -24.72 -12.53 -22.63
CA GLN A 148 -25.74 -12.68 -23.67
C GLN A 148 -27.08 -12.41 -22.99
N LYS A 149 -27.83 -11.45 -23.53
CA LYS A 149 -29.22 -11.21 -23.12
C LYS A 149 -29.95 -12.55 -23.18
N ILE A 150 -30.31 -13.09 -22.03
CA ILE A 150 -31.34 -14.14 -21.97
C ILE A 150 -32.63 -13.42 -22.27
N GLU A 151 -33.04 -13.40 -23.53
CA GLU A 151 -34.42 -13.07 -23.90
C GLU A 151 -35.29 -14.23 -23.43
N LEU A 152 -36.01 -14.01 -22.32
CA LEU A 152 -37.15 -14.84 -21.96
C LEU A 152 -38.20 -14.65 -23.07
N HIS A 153 -38.38 -15.68 -23.89
CA HIS A 153 -39.57 -15.77 -24.74
C HIS A 153 -40.80 -16.09 -23.86
N PRO A 154 -41.97 -15.53 -24.18
CA PRO A 154 -43.18 -15.56 -23.35
C PRO A 154 -43.78 -16.96 -23.17
#